data_AF-A0A917H507-F1
#
_entry.id   AF-A0A917H507-F1
#
_cell.length_a   1.000
_cell.length_b   1.000
_cell.length_c   1.000
_cell.angle_alpha   90.00
_cell.angle_beta   90.00
_cell.angle_gamma   90.00
#
_symmetry.space_group_name_H-M   'P 1'
#
loop_
_entity.id
_entity.type
_entity.pdbx_description
1 polymer ?
#
loop_
_entity_poly.entity_id
_entity_poly.type
_entity_poly.pdbx_seq_one_letter_code
_entity_poly.pdbx_strand_id
1 'polypeptide(L)'
;MNRDRCECEGKVIEALRTGVWTAELQDHVAACVACEETRRVAGSLLRYATTLQAASGADNAAGNVDAIWRRAQAERQAMILKRATRPLIVMRGLSVACVLAFALWALRGFSRVDYRAWIHAWAGARVETAVIGVAITVACIGVGALIMLREDRQRGVWNGAS
;
A
#
# COMPACT_ATOMS: atom_id res chain seq x y z
N MET A 1 -22.54 17.85 34.12
CA MET A 1 -21.52 18.81 33.65
C MET A 1 -20.30 18.02 33.23
N ASN A 2 -20.03 17.98 31.93
CA ASN A 2 -18.97 17.17 31.35
C ASN A 2 -17.62 17.82 31.72
N ARG A 3 -16.82 17.15 32.56
CA ARG A 3 -15.55 17.69 33.08
C ARG A 3 -14.45 17.79 32.02
N ASP A 4 -14.70 17.24 30.83
CA ASP A 4 -13.64 16.96 29.87
C ASP A 4 -13.53 17.98 28.73
N ARG A 5 -14.50 18.90 28.57
CA ARG A 5 -14.46 19.93 27.52
C ARG A 5 -15.11 21.23 27.98
N CYS A 6 -14.30 22.27 28.10
CA CYS A 6 -14.78 23.63 28.33
C CYS A 6 -15.04 24.33 26.99
N GLU A 7 -16.18 25.02 26.86
CA GLU A 7 -16.54 25.76 25.63
C GLU A 7 -15.55 26.90 25.33
N CYS A 8 -14.87 27.41 26.35
CA CYS A 8 -13.87 28.46 26.23
C CYS A 8 -12.51 27.96 25.72
N GLU A 9 -12.29 26.65 25.65
CA GLU A 9 -11.00 26.07 25.26
C GLU A 9 -10.54 26.54 23.87
N GLY A 10 -11.45 26.56 22.89
CA GLY A 10 -11.15 27.08 21.55
C GLY A 10 -10.76 28.56 21.55
N LYS A 11 -11.39 29.37 22.41
CA LYS A 11 -11.06 30.80 22.55
C LYS A 11 -9.69 31.00 23.19
N VAL A 12 -9.30 30.15 24.14
CA VAL A 12 -7.98 30.15 24.77
C VAL A 12 -6.89 29.80 23.76
N ILE A 13 -7.12 28.79 22.91
CA ILE A 13 -6.17 28.40 21.85
C ILE A 13 -6.00 29.53 20.83
N GLU A 14 -7.09 30.18 20.42
CA GLU A 14 -7.04 31.30 19.48
C GLU A 14 -6.33 32.52 20.08
N ALA A 15 -6.61 32.85 21.35
CA ALA A 15 -5.93 33.90 22.08
C ALA A 15 -4.42 33.63 22.22
N LEU A 16 -4.00 32.37 22.40
CA LEU A 16 -2.59 31.97 22.42
C LEU A 16 -1.92 32.15 21.05
N ARG A 17 -2.63 31.83 19.97
CA ARG A 17 -2.11 31.93 18.60
C ARG A 17 -1.98 33.38 18.14
N THR A 18 -2.97 34.21 18.43
CA THR A 18 -3.05 35.61 17.99
C THR A 18 -2.40 36.59 18.96
N GLY A 19 -2.21 36.17 20.22
CA GLY A 19 -1.74 37.03 21.30
C GLY A 19 -2.81 37.95 21.89
N VAL A 20 -4.06 37.89 21.40
CA VAL A 20 -5.16 38.77 21.86
C VAL A 20 -5.91 38.11 23.01
N TRP A 21 -5.84 38.74 24.19
CA TRP A 21 -6.53 38.27 25.40
C TRP A 21 -7.55 39.29 25.88
N THR A 22 -8.78 38.86 26.11
CA THR A 22 -9.79 39.66 26.82
C THR A 22 -9.70 39.40 28.32
N ALA A 23 -10.07 40.39 29.14
CA ALA A 23 -10.05 40.28 30.59
C ALA A 23 -10.93 39.11 31.08
N GLU A 24 -12.13 38.97 30.53
CA GLU A 24 -13.07 37.89 30.84
C GLU A 24 -12.48 36.49 30.57
N LEU A 25 -11.69 36.34 29.51
CA LEU A 25 -11.05 35.06 29.17
C LEU A 25 -9.88 34.76 30.12
N GLN A 26 -9.14 35.77 30.56
CA GLN A 26 -8.07 35.60 31.54
C GLN A 26 -8.63 35.17 32.90
N ASP A 27 -9.70 35.82 33.35
CA ASP A 27 -10.40 35.46 34.58
C ASP A 27 -10.97 34.04 34.52
N HIS A 28 -11.53 33.66 33.37
CA HIS A 28 -12.00 32.29 33.16
C HIS A 28 -10.87 31.25 33.24
N VAL A 29 -9.73 31.51 32.60
CA VAL A 29 -8.57 30.61 32.64
C VAL A 29 -8.05 30.44 34.08
N ALA A 30 -8.08 31.50 34.89
CA ALA A 30 -7.66 31.41 36.29
C ALA A 30 -8.59 30.53 37.14
N ALA A 31 -9.87 30.43 36.78
CA ALA A 31 -10.86 29.63 37.50
C ALA A 31 -11.06 28.22 36.94
N CYS A 32 -10.66 27.95 35.69
CA CYS A 32 -10.93 26.70 34.98
C CYS A 32 -9.65 25.89 34.74
N VAL A 33 -9.52 24.75 35.45
CA VAL A 33 -8.37 23.85 35.37
C VAL A 33 -8.10 23.35 33.95
N ALA A 34 -9.14 23.00 33.19
CA ALA A 34 -8.99 22.54 31.80
C ALA A 34 -8.38 23.63 30.91
N CYS A 35 -8.91 24.85 30.99
CA CYS A 35 -8.40 25.99 30.23
C CYS A 35 -6.98 26.41 30.66
N GLU A 36 -6.63 26.26 31.95
CA GLU A 36 -5.28 26.49 32.45
C GLU A 36 -4.29 25.45 31.90
N GLU A 37 -4.66 24.17 31.91
CA GLU A 37 -3.86 23.10 31.33
C GLU A 37 -3.66 23.31 29.82
N THR A 38 -4.74 23.60 29.08
CA THR A 38 -4.65 23.93 27.66
C THR A 38 -3.71 25.11 27.44
N ARG A 39 -3.77 26.16 28.28
CA ARG A 39 -2.85 27.30 28.20
C ARG A 39 -1.38 26.89 28.39
N ARG A 40 -1.09 26.02 29.36
CA ARG A 40 0.27 25.54 29.64
C ARG A 40 0.79 24.68 28.49
N VAL A 41 0.00 23.71 28.05
CA VAL A 41 0.38 22.76 26.98
C VAL A 41 0.53 23.50 25.65
N ALA A 42 -0.50 24.22 25.20
CA ALA A 42 -0.44 24.95 23.93
C ALA A 42 0.64 26.04 23.95
N GLY A 43 0.85 26.73 25.08
CA GLY A 43 1.94 27.69 25.24
C GLY A 43 3.34 27.05 25.20
N SER A 44 3.50 25.80 25.68
CA SER A 44 4.76 25.06 25.54
C SER A 44 5.03 24.64 24.11
N LEU A 45 4.01 24.17 23.40
CA LEU A 45 4.10 23.77 22.00
C LEU A 45 4.37 24.96 21.08
N LEU A 46 3.74 26.10 21.33
CA LEU A 46 3.99 27.32 20.57
C LEU A 46 5.44 27.78 20.72
N ARG A 47 5.98 27.78 21.96
CA ARG A 47 7.39 28.07 22.20
C ARG A 47 8.30 27.09 21.46
N TYR A 48 8.03 25.79 21.55
CA TYR A 48 8.82 24.79 20.84
C TYR A 48 8.78 24.99 19.32
N ALA A 49 7.61 25.28 18.75
CA ALA A 49 7.44 25.60 17.34
C ALA A 49 8.24 26.84 16.93
N THR A 50 8.20 27.92 17.74
CA THR A 50 9.01 29.12 17.46
C THR A 50 10.51 28.85 17.53
N THR A 51 10.96 28.03 18.48
CA THR A 51 12.38 27.65 18.58
C THR A 51 12.84 26.80 17.40
N LEU A 52 11.99 25.87 16.94
CA LEU A 52 12.25 25.08 15.73
C LEU A 52 12.29 25.97 14.49
N GLN A 53 11.36 26.93 14.40
CA GLN A 53 11.29 27.85 13.27
C GLN A 53 12.54 28.75 13.21
N ALA A 54 12.97 29.29 14.36
CA ALA A 54 14.20 30.05 14.48
C ALA A 54 15.45 29.21 14.15
N ALA A 55 15.50 27.95 14.58
CA ALA A 55 16.60 27.03 14.25
C ALA A 55 16.60 26.62 12.77
N SER A 56 15.44 26.56 12.12
CA SER A 56 15.29 26.10 10.74
C SER A 56 15.56 27.17 9.68
N GLY A 57 15.75 28.43 10.07
CA GLY A 57 15.88 29.56 9.15
C GLY A 57 14.55 29.85 8.45
N ALA A 58 14.01 31.05 8.64
CA ALA A 58 12.67 31.44 8.20
C ALA A 58 12.39 31.24 6.68
N ASP A 59 13.44 31.13 5.87
CA ASP A 59 13.33 31.06 4.41
C ASP A 59 13.12 29.62 3.87
N ASN A 60 13.35 28.57 4.67
CA ASN A 60 13.32 27.18 4.19
C ASN A 60 12.19 26.33 4.81
N ALA A 61 11.41 26.88 5.74
CA ALA A 61 10.41 26.10 6.49
C ALA A 61 9.24 25.63 5.62
N ALA A 62 8.72 26.47 4.72
CA ALA A 62 7.57 26.12 3.87
C ALA A 62 7.91 25.02 2.84
N GLY A 63 9.11 25.08 2.24
CA GLY A 63 9.59 24.04 1.31
C GLY A 63 9.89 22.71 2.01
N ASN A 64 10.32 22.75 3.26
CA ASN A 64 10.70 21.56 4.03
C ASN A 64 9.50 20.77 4.57
N VAL A 65 8.40 21.42 4.96
CA VAL A 65 7.19 20.70 5.44
C VAL A 65 6.59 19.85 4.33
N ASP A 66 6.44 20.41 3.13
CA ASP A 66 5.96 19.67 1.95
C ASP A 66 6.94 18.60 1.48
N ALA A 67 8.25 18.81 1.65
CA ALA A 67 9.25 17.79 1.35
C ALA A 67 9.20 16.62 2.34
N ILE A 68 9.02 16.90 3.64
CA ILE A 68 8.89 15.88 4.69
C ILE A 68 7.59 15.10 4.50
N TRP A 69 6.48 15.78 4.23
CA TRP A 69 5.19 15.14 3.95
C TRP A 69 5.26 14.25 2.70
N ARG A 70 5.86 14.75 1.61
CA ARG A 70 6.03 13.97 0.37
C ARG A 70 6.93 12.75 0.58
N ARG A 71 8.01 12.86 1.37
CA ARG A 71 8.84 11.70 1.73
C ARG A 71 8.07 10.67 2.55
N ALA A 72 7.33 11.10 3.56
CA ALA A 72 6.49 10.20 4.36
C ALA A 72 5.41 9.50 3.51
N GLN A 73 4.81 10.23 2.57
CA GLN A 73 3.83 9.68 1.63
C GLN A 73 4.47 8.66 0.66
N ALA A 74 5.65 8.96 0.14
CA ALA A 74 6.40 8.08 -0.74
C ALA A 74 6.82 6.78 -0.02
N GLU A 75 7.23 6.87 1.24
CA GLU A 75 7.55 5.69 2.06
C GLU A 75 6.32 4.82 2.33
N ARG A 76 5.16 5.43 2.61
CA ARG A 76 3.89 4.71 2.74
C ARG A 76 3.49 4.00 1.46
N GLN A 77 3.60 4.67 0.31
CA GLN A 77 3.32 4.06 -0.98
C GLN A 77 4.31 2.93 -1.31
N ALA A 78 5.60 3.12 -1.05
CA ALA A 78 6.61 2.08 -1.24
C ALA A 78 6.32 0.83 -0.40
N MET A 79 5.80 0.98 0.82
CA MET A 79 5.39 -0.16 1.66
C MET A 79 4.16 -0.89 1.11
N ILE A 80 3.18 -0.16 0.54
CA ILE A 80 2.00 -0.75 -0.10
C ILE A 80 2.40 -1.51 -1.38
N LEU A 81 3.25 -0.91 -2.22
CA LEU A 81 3.78 -1.54 -3.44
C LEU A 81 4.64 -2.77 -3.14
N LYS A 82 5.47 -2.75 -2.09
CA LYS A 82 6.26 -3.92 -1.66
C LYS A 82 5.36 -5.07 -1.17
N ARG A 83 4.20 -4.78 -0.60
CA ARG A 83 3.21 -5.81 -0.21
C ARG A 83 2.46 -6.38 -1.41
N ALA A 84 2.11 -5.54 -2.39
CA ALA A 84 1.40 -5.95 -3.60
C ALA A 84 2.27 -6.70 -4.63
N THR A 85 3.58 -6.48 -4.65
CA THR A 85 4.50 -7.09 -5.65
C THR A 85 5.10 -8.44 -5.25
N ARG A 86 5.03 -8.82 -3.97
CA ARG A 86 5.49 -10.14 -3.49
C ARG A 86 4.85 -11.34 -4.22
N PRO A 87 3.52 -11.41 -4.44
CA PRO A 87 2.93 -12.54 -5.16
C PRO A 87 3.34 -12.59 -6.64
N LEU A 88 3.65 -11.44 -7.25
CA LEU A 88 4.01 -11.33 -8.66
C LEU A 88 5.39 -11.94 -8.96
N ILE A 89 6.34 -11.80 -8.03
CA ILE A 89 7.68 -12.39 -8.16
C ILE A 89 7.62 -13.92 -8.01
N VAL A 90 6.82 -14.42 -7.07
CA VAL A 90 6.64 -15.87 -6.86
C VAL A 90 5.96 -16.51 -8.08
N MET A 91 4.91 -15.87 -8.62
CA MET A 91 4.24 -16.33 -9.84
C MET A 91 5.18 -16.40 -11.05
N ARG A 92 6.08 -15.40 -11.20
CA ARG A 92 7.06 -15.39 -12.29
C ARG A 92 8.11 -16.50 -12.14
N GLY A 93 8.53 -16.81 -10.91
CA GLY A 93 9.40 -17.95 -10.65
C GLY A 93 8.72 -19.28 -10.99
N LEU A 94 7.45 -19.42 -10.63
CA LEU A 94 6.66 -20.63 -10.87
C LEU A 94 6.39 -20.86 -12.36
N SER A 95 6.12 -19.80 -13.12
CA SER A 95 5.92 -19.92 -14.57
C SER A 95 7.20 -20.35 -15.30
N VAL A 96 8.35 -19.77 -14.95
CA VAL A 96 9.65 -20.16 -15.50
C VAL A 96 10.00 -21.60 -15.13
N ALA A 97 9.75 -22.01 -13.88
CA ALA A 97 9.96 -23.39 -13.44
C ALA A 97 9.09 -24.38 -14.22
N CYS A 98 7.81 -24.06 -14.44
CA CYS A 98 6.93 -24.89 -15.26
C CYS A 98 7.40 -25.00 -16.72
N VAL A 99 7.82 -23.89 -17.34
CA VAL A 99 8.34 -23.89 -18.71
C VAL A 99 9.60 -24.74 -18.81
N LEU A 100 10.53 -24.61 -17.87
CA LEU A 100 11.76 -25.41 -17.84
C LEU A 100 11.48 -26.89 -17.60
N ALA A 101 10.58 -27.23 -16.68
CA ALA A 101 10.17 -28.60 -16.43
C ALA A 101 9.54 -29.23 -17.69
N PHE A 102 8.67 -28.48 -18.39
CA PHE A 102 8.09 -28.93 -19.66
C PHE A 102 9.14 -29.08 -20.76
N ALA A 103 10.07 -28.12 -20.89
CA ALA A 103 11.14 -28.19 -21.87
C ALA A 103 12.04 -29.40 -21.62
N LEU A 104 12.44 -29.64 -20.37
CA LEU A 104 13.26 -30.81 -20.00
C LEU A 104 12.52 -32.13 -20.20
N TRP A 105 11.23 -32.17 -19.87
CA TRP A 105 10.40 -33.35 -20.10
C TRP A 105 10.23 -33.64 -21.59
N ALA A 106 9.92 -32.61 -22.39
CA ALA A 106 9.81 -32.72 -23.84
C ALA A 106 11.14 -33.13 -24.47
N LEU A 107 12.26 -32.54 -24.04
CA LEU A 107 13.60 -32.88 -24.54
C LEU A 107 13.96 -34.33 -24.20
N ARG A 108 13.67 -34.77 -22.97
CA ARG A 108 13.92 -36.16 -22.53
C ARG A 108 13.01 -37.16 -23.23
N GLY A 109 11.76 -36.79 -23.50
CA GLY A 109 10.84 -37.56 -24.34
C GLY A 109 11.35 -37.67 -25.77
N PHE A 110 11.76 -36.55 -26.36
CA PHE A 110 12.26 -36.46 -27.73
C PHE A 110 13.58 -37.22 -27.92
N SER A 111 14.49 -37.20 -26.94
CA SER A 111 15.74 -37.97 -26.99
C SER A 111 15.54 -39.49 -26.93
N ARG A 112 14.38 -39.97 -26.48
CA ARG A 112 14.03 -41.40 -26.48
C ARG A 112 13.23 -41.81 -27.72
N VAL A 113 12.78 -40.86 -28.54
CA VAL A 113 12.05 -41.14 -29.77
C VAL A 113 13.06 -41.29 -30.90
N ASP A 114 13.07 -42.47 -31.51
CA ASP A 114 13.85 -42.76 -32.69
C ASP A 114 13.38 -41.83 -33.83
N TYR A 115 14.20 -40.87 -34.24
CA TYR A 115 13.82 -39.79 -35.17
C TYR A 115 13.25 -40.31 -36.50
N ARG A 116 13.65 -41.53 -36.90
CA ARG A 116 13.12 -42.24 -38.07
C ARG A 116 11.66 -42.69 -37.89
N ALA A 117 11.25 -43.12 -36.70
CA ALA A 117 9.87 -43.51 -36.42
C ALA A 117 8.95 -42.27 -36.34
N TRP A 118 9.48 -41.13 -35.90
CA TRP A 118 8.72 -39.88 -35.79
C TRP A 118 8.24 -39.36 -37.15
N ILE A 119 9.10 -39.37 -38.18
CA ILE A 119 8.74 -38.91 -39.53
C ILE A 119 7.65 -39.81 -40.16
N HIS A 120 7.67 -41.11 -39.88
CA HIS A 120 6.63 -42.05 -40.35
C HIS A 120 5.35 -42.02 -39.51
N ALA A 121 5.42 -41.65 -38.23
CA ALA A 121 4.26 -41.54 -37.34
C ALA A 121 3.36 -40.34 -37.68
N TRP A 122 3.90 -39.27 -38.27
CA TRP A 122 3.09 -38.14 -38.77
C TRP A 122 2.17 -38.52 -39.93
N ALA A 123 2.50 -39.58 -40.69
CA ALA A 123 1.61 -40.11 -41.73
C ALA A 123 0.42 -40.93 -41.17
N GLY A 124 0.40 -41.22 -39.87
CA GLY A 124 -0.62 -42.05 -39.21
C GLY A 124 -0.93 -41.64 -37.77
N ALA A 125 -0.76 -40.37 -37.42
CA ALA A 125 -0.90 -39.89 -36.05
C ALA A 125 -2.37 -39.97 -35.59
N ARG A 126 -2.66 -40.99 -34.79
CA ARG A 126 -3.97 -41.24 -34.16
C ARG A 126 -4.33 -40.13 -33.17
N VAL A 127 -5.64 -39.96 -33.02
CA VAL A 127 -6.39 -39.01 -32.16
C VAL A 127 -5.84 -38.86 -30.73
N GLU A 128 -5.11 -39.84 -30.20
CA GLU A 128 -4.59 -39.87 -28.83
C GLU A 128 -3.59 -38.76 -28.50
N THR A 129 -2.76 -38.31 -29.47
CA THR A 129 -1.81 -37.21 -29.22
C THR A 129 -2.49 -35.84 -29.24
N ALA A 130 -3.59 -35.70 -30.00
CA ALA A 130 -4.39 -34.48 -30.03
C ALA A 130 -5.11 -34.24 -28.70
N VAL A 131 -5.56 -35.32 -28.04
CA VAL A 131 -6.27 -35.24 -26.75
C VAL A 131 -5.38 -34.65 -25.64
N ILE A 132 -4.09 -35.03 -25.60
CA ILE A 132 -3.16 -34.53 -24.59
C ILE A 132 -2.87 -33.04 -24.80
N GLY A 133 -2.72 -32.61 -26.05
CA GLY A 133 -2.54 -31.19 -26.38
C GLY A 133 -3.73 -30.33 -25.96
N VAL A 134 -4.95 -30.82 -26.21
CA VAL A 134 -6.20 -30.15 -25.80
C VAL A 134 -6.35 -30.09 -24.28
N ALA A 135 -5.99 -31.17 -23.56
CA ALA A 135 -6.06 -31.18 -22.11
C ALA A 135 -5.14 -30.11 -21.48
N ILE A 136 -3.94 -29.93 -22.03
CA ILE A 136 -2.98 -28.93 -21.55
C ILE A 136 -3.47 -27.51 -21.81
N THR A 137 -4.02 -27.22 -22.99
CA THR A 137 -4.54 -25.88 -23.30
C THR A 137 -5.75 -25.54 -22.43
N VAL A 138 -6.66 -26.49 -22.21
CA VAL A 138 -7.81 -26.32 -21.31
C VAL A 138 -7.36 -26.06 -19.87
N ALA A 139 -6.35 -26.80 -19.38
CA ALA A 139 -5.80 -26.59 -18.05
C ALA A 139 -5.17 -25.19 -17.90
N CYS A 140 -4.39 -24.73 -18.88
CA CYS A 140 -3.80 -23.39 -18.88
C CYS A 140 -4.86 -22.28 -18.89
N ILE A 141 -5.90 -22.41 -19.73
CA ILE A 141 -6.99 -21.44 -19.81
C ILE A 141 -7.80 -21.44 -18.50
N GLY A 142 -8.09 -22.61 -17.95
CA GLY A 142 -8.83 -22.75 -16.69
C GLY A 142 -8.10 -22.12 -15.50
N VAL A 143 -6.79 -22.35 -15.37
CA VAL A 143 -5.97 -21.73 -14.32
C VAL A 143 -5.89 -20.22 -14.49
N GLY A 144 -5.73 -19.73 -15.73
CA GLY A 144 -5.73 -18.30 -16.04
C GLY A 144 -7.06 -17.63 -15.68
N ALA A 145 -8.18 -18.25 -16.04
CA ALA A 145 -9.52 -17.75 -15.73
C ALA A 145 -9.78 -17.72 -14.21
N LEU A 146 -9.35 -18.76 -13.48
CA LEU A 146 -9.54 -18.86 -12.03
C LEU A 146 -8.72 -17.83 -11.25
N ILE A 147 -7.54 -17.47 -11.75
CA ILE A 147 -6.72 -16.36 -11.21
C ILE A 147 -7.41 -15.02 -11.47
N MET A 148 -7.90 -14.78 -12.68
CA MET A 148 -8.57 -13.52 -13.04
C MET A 148 -9.86 -13.31 -12.20
N LEU A 149 -10.65 -14.37 -12.01
CA LEU A 149 -11.83 -14.38 -11.13
C LEU A 149 -11.48 -14.14 -9.66
N ARG A 150 -10.33 -14.62 -9.19
CA ARG A 150 -9.86 -14.36 -7.82
C ARG A 150 -9.46 -12.91 -7.62
N GLU A 151 -8.79 -12.30 -8.59
CA GLU A 151 -8.42 -10.89 -8.55
C GLU A 151 -9.65 -9.97 -8.60
N ASP A 152 -10.65 -10.31 -9.42
CA ASP A 152 -11.87 -9.52 -9.53
C ASP A 152 -12.70 -9.55 -8.24
N ARG A 153 -12.81 -10.74 -7.61
CA ARG A 153 -13.45 -10.87 -6.30
C ARG A 153 -12.74 -10.07 -5.22
N GLN A 154 -11.40 -10.02 -5.25
CA GLN A 154 -10.64 -9.20 -4.31
C GLN A 154 -10.88 -7.71 -4.54
N ARG A 155 -10.96 -7.25 -5.80
CA ARG A 155 -11.29 -5.83 -6.10
C ARG A 155 -12.71 -5.46 -5.67
N GLY A 156 -13.68 -6.34 -5.86
CA GLY A 156 -15.07 -6.11 -5.42
C GLY A 156 -15.21 -6.00 -3.90
N VAL A 157 -14.44 -6.77 -3.13
CA VAL A 157 -14.44 -6.69 -1.65
C VAL A 157 -13.90 -5.35 -1.15
N TRP A 158 -12.97 -4.71 -1.87
CA TRP A 158 -12.42 -3.42 -1.49
C TRP A 158 -13.36 -2.23 -1.82
N ASN A 159 -14.22 -2.37 -2.82
CA ASN A 159 -15.18 -1.33 -3.20
C ASN A 159 -16.50 -1.36 -2.41
N GLY A 160 -16.76 -2.42 -1.65
CA GLY A 160 -17.96 -2.56 -0.80
C GLY A 160 -17.76 -2.15 0.66
N ALA A 161 -16.59 -1.65 1.04
CA ALA A 161 -16.23 -1.28 2.42
C ALA A 161 -16.08 0.24 2.63
N SER A 162 -16.66 1.06 1.75
CA SER A 162 -16.73 2.53 1.87
C SER A 162 -18.15 2.99 2.15
#